data_AF-A0A7S3REW6-F1
#
_entry.id   AF-A0A7S3REW6-F1
#
_cell.length_a   1.000
_cell.length_b   1.000
_cell.length_c   1.000
_cell.angle_alpha   90.00
_cell.angle_beta   90.00
_cell.angle_gamma   90.00
#
_symmetry.space_group_name_H-M   'P 1'
#
loop_
_entity.id
_entity.type
_entity.pdbx_description
1 polymer ?
#
loop_
_entity_poly.entity_id
_entity_poly.type
_entity_poly.pdbx_seq_one_letter_code
_entity_poly.pdbx_strand_id
1 'polypeptide(L)'
;APGNCGAPPAYGGDFANPYEAHKPFVRKSRSANIATIALSWFLPVLVFSTVFSLQTFSMHYDDPSGCKTICMLIGAGVLTLGIFCINAWRSKLFGNGSGDPLWSTFLFLTTVAAWIFAMVFGNKNFVRNMTPYKDVMNLNTYQSVNPADYRGQQLMDAGQMQFVAGTHLDLKFSMGFKNLDTYCVAPITFGNSSTTLESYDFWAVGLNCCSGHAPDFHCGEYNNPQAISGLRLMRDDLRSYYRLAVKQAEAAYNIHAQHPIFLYWMQDPQNEVVAYQDAAFKFWLVATLVHLGVQLVLVILAIVLFSKLAF
;
A
#
# COMPACT_ATOMS: atom_id res chain seq x y z
N ALA A 1 37.26 74.75 -76.41
CA ALA A 1 37.76 74.93 -75.04
C ALA A 1 37.20 73.82 -74.16
N PRO A 2 38.01 73.24 -73.27
CA PRO A 2 38.01 71.81 -72.97
C PRO A 2 37.32 71.46 -71.65
N GLY A 3 37.03 70.17 -71.46
CA GLY A 3 36.54 69.61 -70.20
C GLY A 3 36.52 68.08 -70.21
N ASN A 4 37.60 67.48 -70.72
CA ASN A 4 37.82 66.04 -70.76
C ASN A 4 38.36 65.62 -69.38
N CYS A 5 37.57 64.90 -68.57
CA CYS A 5 38.04 64.26 -67.35
C CYS A 5 37.94 62.74 -67.54
N GLY A 6 39.11 62.13 -67.79
CA GLY A 6 39.27 60.71 -68.03
C GLY A 6 38.96 59.86 -66.80
N ALA A 7 38.32 58.72 -67.06
CA ALA A 7 38.26 57.61 -66.14
C ALA A 7 39.64 56.94 -66.04
N PRO A 8 40.17 56.67 -64.84
CA PRO A 8 41.28 55.74 -64.68
C PRO A 8 40.74 54.29 -64.65
N PRO A 9 41.30 53.35 -65.43
CA PRO A 9 41.09 51.93 -65.18
C PRO A 9 42.12 51.47 -64.13
N ALA A 10 41.65 50.89 -63.03
CA ALA A 10 42.54 50.18 -62.12
C ALA A 10 41.84 48.95 -61.54
N TYR A 11 42.24 47.82 -62.11
CA TYR A 11 42.15 46.48 -61.57
C TYR A 11 42.54 46.46 -60.07
N GLY A 12 41.64 45.97 -59.23
CA GLY A 12 41.90 45.52 -57.87
C GLY A 12 40.71 44.65 -57.50
N GLY A 13 40.77 43.33 -57.70
CA GLY A 13 41.61 42.47 -56.89
C GLY A 13 40.81 42.13 -55.63
N ASP A 14 39.81 41.26 -55.79
CA ASP A 14 39.11 40.59 -54.69
C ASP A 14 40.12 39.76 -53.89
N PHE A 15 40.85 40.42 -52.98
CA PHE A 15 41.50 39.74 -51.89
C PHE A 15 40.44 39.52 -50.82
N ALA A 16 39.72 38.40 -50.98
CA ALA A 16 38.97 37.78 -49.90
C ALA A 16 39.90 37.68 -48.68
N ASN A 17 39.57 38.42 -47.63
CA ASN A 17 40.26 38.38 -46.36
C ASN A 17 40.04 36.96 -45.78
N PRO A 18 41.06 36.09 -45.63
CA PRO A 18 40.86 34.71 -45.17
C PRO A 18 40.65 34.60 -43.65
N TYR A 19 40.42 35.72 -42.99
CA TYR A 19 40.23 35.81 -41.55
C TYR A 19 38.79 36.25 -41.23
N GLU A 20 37.81 35.48 -41.69
CA GLU A 20 36.54 35.43 -40.96
C GLU A 20 36.87 34.86 -39.58
N ALA A 21 36.99 35.76 -38.61
CA ALA A 21 37.11 35.39 -37.21
C ALA A 21 35.90 34.49 -36.87
N HIS A 22 36.15 33.19 -36.74
CA HIS A 22 35.19 32.27 -36.16
C HIS A 22 34.71 32.89 -34.85
N LYS A 23 33.45 33.34 -34.82
CA LYS A 23 32.83 33.85 -33.60
C LYS A 23 33.14 32.82 -32.51
N PRO A 24 33.79 33.19 -31.39
CA PRO A 24 34.06 32.23 -30.34
C PRO A 24 32.73 31.59 -29.99
N PHE A 25 32.69 30.26 -30.02
CA PHE A 25 31.50 29.49 -29.68
C PHE A 25 31.09 29.93 -28.28
N VAL A 26 30.13 30.87 -28.20
CA VAL A 26 29.61 31.35 -26.92
C VAL A 26 28.85 30.16 -26.36
N ARG A 27 29.51 29.40 -25.48
CA ARG A 27 28.90 28.36 -24.67
C ARG A 27 27.79 29.01 -23.87
N LYS A 28 26.57 28.96 -24.38
CA LYS A 28 25.39 29.42 -23.68
C LYS A 28 25.19 28.45 -22.53
N SER A 29 25.63 28.86 -21.33
CA SER A 29 25.36 28.13 -20.09
C SER A 29 23.86 27.83 -20.05
N ARG A 30 23.50 26.54 -20.13
CA ARG A 30 22.12 26.08 -20.02
C ARG A 30 21.70 26.21 -18.56
N SER A 31 21.25 27.40 -18.16
CA SER A 31 20.69 27.60 -16.84
C SER A 31 19.32 26.93 -16.79
N ALA A 32 19.23 25.79 -16.12
CA ALA A 32 17.95 25.19 -15.77
C ALA A 32 17.13 26.20 -14.97
N ASN A 33 15.88 26.45 -15.37
CA ASN A 33 15.00 27.34 -14.64
C ASN A 33 14.75 26.77 -13.24
N ILE A 34 14.94 27.58 -12.18
CA ILE A 34 14.66 27.16 -10.79
C ILE A 34 13.24 26.58 -10.67
N ALA A 35 12.29 27.14 -11.42
CA ALA A 35 10.92 26.65 -11.51
C ALA A 35 10.83 25.18 -12.01
N THR A 36 11.64 24.78 -12.99
CA THR A 36 11.63 23.39 -13.50
C THR A 36 12.23 22.40 -12.50
N ILE A 37 13.25 22.84 -11.74
CA ILE A 37 13.86 22.04 -10.68
C ILE A 37 12.85 21.85 -9.54
N ALA A 38 12.22 22.93 -9.08
CA ALA A 38 11.19 22.89 -8.04
C ALA A 38 10.01 22.00 -8.45
N LEU A 39 9.54 22.12 -9.69
CA LEU A 39 8.46 21.28 -10.22
C LEU A 39 8.85 19.80 -10.26
N SER A 40 10.09 19.49 -10.64
CA SER A 40 10.60 18.11 -10.68
C SER A 40 10.75 17.45 -9.30
N TRP A 41 10.85 18.24 -8.24
CA TRP A 41 10.82 17.73 -6.88
C TRP A 41 9.39 17.60 -6.35
N PHE A 42 8.59 18.67 -6.50
CA PHE A 42 7.27 18.75 -5.89
C PHE A 42 6.23 17.84 -6.55
N LEU A 43 6.18 17.79 -7.89
CA LEU A 43 5.14 17.07 -8.61
C LEU A 43 5.18 15.55 -8.36
N PRO A 44 6.34 14.85 -8.43
CA PRO A 44 6.39 13.41 -8.14
C PRO A 44 6.06 13.08 -6.68
N VAL A 45 6.43 13.97 -5.74
CA VAL A 45 6.09 13.80 -4.31
C VAL A 45 4.59 13.96 -4.09
N LEU A 46 3.98 14.98 -4.72
CA LEU A 46 2.55 15.22 -4.62
C LEU A 46 1.75 14.06 -5.23
N VAL A 47 2.09 13.63 -6.45
CA VAL A 47 1.43 12.49 -7.11
C VAL A 47 1.56 11.22 -6.28
N PHE A 48 2.76 10.91 -5.77
CA PHE A 48 2.98 9.77 -4.90
C PHE A 48 2.09 9.84 -3.66
N SER A 49 2.14 10.95 -2.93
CA SER A 49 1.43 11.13 -1.66
C SER A 49 -0.08 11.03 -1.84
N THR A 50 -0.63 11.68 -2.88
CA THR A 50 -2.07 11.65 -3.16
C THR A 50 -2.54 10.25 -3.56
N VAL A 51 -1.90 9.62 -4.55
CA VAL A 51 -2.31 8.28 -5.02
C VAL A 51 -2.13 7.24 -3.92
N PHE A 52 -1.04 7.32 -3.16
CA PHE A 52 -0.77 6.41 -2.06
C PHE A 52 -1.80 6.56 -0.92
N SER A 53 -2.22 7.79 -0.62
CA SER A 53 -3.27 8.06 0.38
C SER A 53 -4.63 7.53 -0.08
N LEU A 54 -5.01 7.80 -1.34
CA LEU A 54 -6.25 7.28 -1.93
C LEU A 54 -6.32 5.76 -1.87
N GLN A 55 -5.21 5.09 -2.22
CA GLN A 55 -5.13 3.63 -2.24
C GLN A 55 -5.07 3.00 -0.84
N THR A 56 -4.58 3.73 0.16
CA THR A 56 -4.38 3.23 1.54
C THR A 56 -5.59 3.41 2.43
N PHE A 57 -6.29 4.55 2.35
CA PHE A 57 -7.31 4.94 3.33
C PHE A 57 -8.73 4.50 2.93
N SER A 58 -9.72 4.97 3.70
CA SER A 58 -11.12 4.50 3.67
C SER A 58 -11.78 4.55 2.30
N MET A 59 -11.38 5.49 1.44
CA MET A 59 -11.96 5.60 0.10
C MET A 59 -11.84 4.31 -0.72
N HIS A 60 -10.71 3.60 -0.60
CA HIS A 60 -10.52 2.33 -1.30
C HIS A 60 -11.42 1.20 -0.77
N TYR A 61 -11.84 1.30 0.50
CA TYR A 61 -12.76 0.34 1.12
C TYR A 61 -14.22 0.63 0.76
N ASP A 62 -14.64 1.90 0.92
CA ASP A 62 -16.05 2.30 0.77
C ASP A 62 -16.51 2.31 -0.69
N ASP A 63 -15.65 2.79 -1.61
CA ASP A 63 -15.90 2.74 -3.05
C ASP A 63 -14.62 2.36 -3.81
N PRO A 64 -14.35 1.05 -3.98
CA PRO A 64 -13.20 0.58 -4.73
C PRO A 64 -13.20 1.05 -6.19
N SER A 65 -14.37 1.33 -6.77
CA SER A 65 -14.51 1.74 -8.17
C SER A 65 -14.16 3.22 -8.35
N GLY A 66 -14.67 4.09 -7.49
CA GLY A 66 -14.31 5.51 -7.42
C GLY A 66 -12.83 5.71 -7.14
N CYS A 67 -12.26 4.98 -6.18
CA CYS A 67 -10.83 5.06 -5.89
C CYS A 67 -9.98 4.73 -7.13
N LYS A 68 -10.29 3.62 -7.83
CA LYS A 68 -9.56 3.21 -9.03
C LYS A 68 -9.71 4.22 -10.17
N THR A 69 -10.90 4.75 -10.40
CA THR A 69 -11.12 5.75 -11.46
C THR A 69 -10.32 7.02 -11.20
N ILE A 70 -10.30 7.52 -9.96
CA ILE A 70 -9.48 8.71 -9.61
C ILE A 70 -7.98 8.42 -9.78
N CYS A 71 -7.48 7.28 -9.29
CA CYS A 71 -6.07 6.89 -9.47
C CYS A 71 -5.68 6.79 -10.96
N MET A 72 -6.58 6.27 -11.81
CA MET A 72 -6.39 6.18 -13.26
C MET A 72 -6.46 7.55 -13.94
N LEU A 73 -7.32 8.47 -13.49
CA LEU A 73 -7.37 9.85 -13.98
C LEU A 73 -6.08 10.61 -13.66
N ILE A 74 -5.54 10.44 -12.45
CA ILE A 74 -4.22 10.99 -12.09
C ILE A 74 -3.14 10.39 -12.99
N GLY A 75 -3.17 9.07 -13.23
CA GLY A 75 -2.26 8.40 -14.17
C GLY A 75 -2.35 8.94 -15.59
N ALA A 76 -3.57 9.18 -16.11
CA ALA A 76 -3.78 9.81 -17.40
C ALA A 76 -3.21 11.23 -17.45
N GLY A 77 -3.36 12.00 -16.37
CA GLY A 77 -2.70 13.31 -16.19
C GLY A 77 -1.18 13.21 -16.30
N VAL A 78 -0.56 12.21 -15.66
CA VAL A 78 0.89 11.95 -15.77
C VAL A 78 1.29 11.62 -17.22
N LEU A 79 0.47 10.89 -17.97
CA LEU A 79 0.74 10.60 -19.38
C LEU A 79 0.75 11.87 -20.26
N THR A 80 -0.01 12.91 -19.92
CA THR A 80 0.05 14.18 -20.66
C THR A 80 1.45 14.82 -20.58
N LEU A 81 2.16 14.65 -19.46
CA LEU A 81 3.56 15.09 -19.31
C LEU A 81 4.49 14.36 -20.30
N GLY A 82 4.16 13.11 -20.64
CA GLY A 82 4.84 12.34 -21.67
C GLY A 82 4.64 12.94 -23.07
N ILE A 83 3.43 13.42 -23.38
CA ILE A 83 3.15 14.12 -24.65
C ILE A 83 3.97 15.42 -24.73
N PHE A 84 4.02 16.20 -23.65
CA PHE A 84 4.87 17.40 -23.57
C PHE A 84 6.36 17.05 -23.77
N CYS A 85 6.83 15.96 -23.18
CA CYS A 85 8.19 15.45 -23.36
C CYS A 85 8.49 15.09 -24.84
N ILE A 86 7.60 14.34 -25.50
CA ILE A 86 7.76 13.97 -26.92
C ILE A 86 7.79 15.22 -27.81
N ASN A 87 6.92 16.20 -27.54
CA ASN A 87 6.88 17.45 -28.29
C ASN A 87 8.16 18.29 -28.09
N ALA A 88 8.73 18.30 -26.88
CA ALA A 88 10.01 18.95 -26.58
C ALA A 88 11.20 18.29 -27.30
N TRP A 89 11.19 16.97 -27.43
CA TRP A 89 12.20 16.24 -28.21
C TRP A 89 12.04 16.48 -29.72
N ARG A 90 10.81 16.48 -30.23
CA ARG A 90 10.52 16.78 -31.65
C ARG A 90 10.96 18.19 -32.02
N SER A 91 10.62 19.20 -31.22
CA SER A 91 11.01 20.59 -31.53
C SER A 91 12.52 20.80 -31.56
N LYS A 92 13.28 20.05 -30.75
CA LYS A 92 14.75 20.03 -30.79
C LYS A 92 15.28 19.37 -32.07
N LEU A 93 14.69 18.26 -32.52
CA LEU A 93 15.06 17.59 -33.77
C LEU A 93 14.81 18.48 -34.99
N PHE A 94 13.71 19.24 -35.01
CA PHE A 94 13.36 20.17 -36.09
C PHE A 94 14.04 21.55 -35.99
N GLY A 95 15.04 21.71 -35.12
CA GLY A 95 15.89 22.92 -35.06
C GLY A 95 15.23 24.19 -34.50
N ASN A 96 13.99 24.10 -33.99
CA ASN A 96 13.18 25.27 -33.58
C ASN A 96 12.93 25.33 -32.05
N GLY A 97 13.55 24.45 -31.27
CA GLY A 97 13.27 24.27 -29.84
C GLY A 97 14.20 25.05 -28.89
N SER A 98 13.63 25.90 -28.05
CA SER A 98 14.31 26.64 -26.96
C SER A 98 14.31 25.91 -25.61
N GLY A 99 13.59 24.80 -25.47
CA GLY A 99 13.43 24.06 -24.21
C GLY A 99 14.43 22.92 -24.03
N ASP A 100 14.84 22.66 -22.78
CA ASP A 100 15.71 21.53 -22.41
C ASP A 100 14.90 20.22 -22.28
N PRO A 101 15.04 19.26 -23.21
CA PRO A 101 14.25 18.03 -23.19
C PRO A 101 14.66 17.07 -22.06
N LEU A 102 15.86 17.24 -21.48
CA LEU A 102 16.37 16.37 -20.41
C LEU A 102 15.57 16.52 -19.11
N TRP A 103 15.21 17.75 -18.74
CA TRP A 103 14.43 18.04 -17.54
C TRP A 103 12.99 17.55 -17.64
N SER A 104 12.36 17.71 -18.81
CA SER A 104 11.01 17.18 -19.07
C SER A 104 10.99 15.65 -19.09
N THR A 105 12.03 15.02 -19.64
CA THR A 105 12.19 13.55 -19.59
C THR A 105 12.36 13.05 -18.16
N PHE A 106 13.22 13.70 -17.37
CA PHE A 106 13.43 13.35 -15.96
C PHE A 106 12.14 13.49 -15.13
N LEU A 107 11.43 14.61 -15.29
CA LEU A 107 10.16 14.85 -14.61
C LEU A 107 9.11 13.78 -14.98
N PHE A 108 8.98 13.44 -16.27
CA PHE A 108 8.06 12.39 -16.70
C PHE A 108 8.41 11.03 -16.08
N LEU A 109 9.66 10.58 -16.19
CA LEU A 109 10.09 9.27 -15.69
C LEU A 109 9.93 9.14 -14.18
N THR A 110 10.31 10.16 -13.42
CA THR A 110 10.18 10.15 -11.96
C THR A 110 8.72 10.21 -11.51
N THR A 111 7.86 10.97 -12.21
CA THR A 111 6.42 11.02 -11.91
C THR A 111 5.72 9.71 -12.25
N VAL A 112 6.06 9.05 -13.36
CA VAL A 112 5.53 7.72 -13.72
C VAL A 112 5.97 6.68 -12.69
N ALA A 113 7.24 6.65 -12.33
CA ALA A 113 7.75 5.74 -11.30
C ALA A 113 7.04 5.97 -9.96
N ALA A 114 6.88 7.23 -9.55
CA ALA A 114 6.14 7.61 -8.34
C ALA A 114 4.69 7.09 -8.36
N TRP A 115 3.98 7.25 -9.48
CA TRP A 115 2.62 6.74 -9.63
C TRP A 115 2.55 5.20 -9.52
N ILE A 116 3.45 4.47 -10.20
CA ILE A 116 3.51 3.01 -10.14
C ILE A 116 3.80 2.52 -8.71
N PHE A 117 4.81 3.10 -8.06
CA PHE A 117 5.17 2.72 -6.70
C PHE A 117 4.04 3.04 -5.70
N ALA A 118 3.37 4.18 -5.84
CA ALA A 118 2.22 4.53 -5.02
C ALA A 118 1.07 3.52 -5.13
N MET A 119 0.77 3.05 -6.35
CA MET A 119 -0.25 2.02 -6.58
C MET A 119 0.11 0.69 -5.90
N VAL A 120 1.36 0.23 -6.08
CA VAL A 120 1.82 -1.06 -5.54
C VAL A 120 1.92 -1.03 -4.02
N PHE A 121 2.59 -0.02 -3.45
CA PHE A 121 2.75 0.10 -2.00
C PHE A 121 1.42 0.42 -1.31
N GLY A 122 0.58 1.26 -1.92
CA GLY A 122 -0.76 1.57 -1.43
C GLY A 122 -1.62 0.32 -1.33
N ASN A 123 -1.69 -0.48 -2.39
CA ASN A 123 -2.47 -1.71 -2.37
C ASN A 123 -1.94 -2.72 -1.34
N LYS A 124 -0.61 -2.84 -1.20
CA LYS A 124 0.00 -3.71 -0.19
C LYS A 124 -0.33 -3.26 1.23
N ASN A 125 -0.27 -1.96 1.51
CA ASN A 125 -0.60 -1.41 2.82
C ASN A 125 -2.09 -1.59 3.14
N PHE A 126 -2.94 -1.36 2.15
CA PHE A 126 -4.38 -1.54 2.26
C PHE A 126 -4.73 -2.98 2.65
N VAL A 127 -4.32 -3.95 1.83
CA VAL A 127 -4.65 -5.38 2.04
C VAL A 127 -4.08 -5.92 3.36
N ARG A 128 -2.87 -5.50 3.75
CA ARG A 128 -2.21 -6.05 4.95
C ARG A 128 -2.68 -5.41 6.25
N ASN A 129 -2.95 -4.10 6.26
CA ASN A 129 -3.18 -3.36 7.50
C ASN A 129 -4.58 -2.72 7.54
N MET A 130 -5.03 -2.06 6.47
CA MET A 130 -6.30 -1.33 6.49
C MET A 130 -7.52 -2.24 6.34
N THR A 131 -7.46 -3.28 5.50
CA THR A 131 -8.57 -4.23 5.28
C THR A 131 -8.97 -4.93 6.59
N PRO A 132 -8.05 -5.57 7.35
CA PRO A 132 -8.41 -6.19 8.63
C PRO A 132 -9.03 -5.20 9.62
N TYR A 133 -8.49 -3.98 9.69
CA TYR A 133 -9.01 -2.92 10.55
C TYR A 133 -10.46 -2.55 10.19
N LYS A 134 -10.74 -2.29 8.91
CA LYS A 134 -12.07 -1.89 8.45
C LYS A 134 -13.09 -3.03 8.55
N ASP A 135 -12.68 -4.24 8.21
CA ASP A 135 -13.52 -5.42 8.30
C ASP A 135 -14.00 -5.67 9.74
N VAL A 136 -13.12 -5.50 10.73
CA VAL A 136 -13.50 -5.62 12.14
C VAL A 136 -14.33 -4.42 12.61
N MET A 137 -13.98 -3.19 12.19
CA MET A 137 -14.70 -1.97 12.60
C MET A 137 -16.13 -1.88 12.06
N ASN A 138 -16.42 -2.56 10.94
CA ASN A 138 -17.78 -2.62 10.38
C ASN A 138 -18.68 -3.65 11.08
N LEU A 139 -18.14 -4.41 12.02
CA LEU A 139 -18.87 -5.40 12.81
C LEU A 139 -19.17 -4.86 14.22
N ASN A 140 -20.18 -5.45 14.87
CA ASN A 140 -20.59 -5.05 16.20
C ASN A 140 -19.66 -5.60 17.29
N THR A 141 -19.51 -4.83 18.36
CA THR A 141 -18.77 -5.25 19.56
C THR A 141 -19.76 -5.65 20.64
N TYR A 142 -19.66 -6.88 21.11
CA TYR A 142 -20.49 -7.41 22.19
C TYR A 142 -19.69 -7.58 23.47
N GLN A 143 -20.32 -7.24 24.59
CA GLN A 143 -19.73 -7.31 25.92
C GLN A 143 -20.52 -8.30 26.77
N SER A 144 -19.86 -8.95 27.73
CA SER A 144 -20.48 -9.90 28.67
C SER A 144 -21.27 -11.03 27.98
N VAL A 145 -20.70 -11.60 26.91
CA VAL A 145 -21.30 -12.75 26.22
C VAL A 145 -21.09 -14.02 27.05
N ASN A 146 -22.16 -14.75 27.31
CA ASN A 146 -22.09 -16.09 27.92
C ASN A 146 -22.22 -17.17 26.82
N PRO A 147 -21.18 -18.00 26.58
CA PRO A 147 -21.23 -19.11 25.63
C PRO A 147 -22.35 -20.13 25.88
N ALA A 148 -22.87 -20.21 27.12
CA ALA A 148 -23.97 -21.12 27.46
C ALA A 148 -25.35 -20.61 27.07
N ASP A 149 -25.55 -19.29 27.10
CA ASP A 149 -26.86 -18.67 26.87
C ASP A 149 -27.03 -18.21 25.41
N TYR A 150 -25.95 -17.76 24.79
CA TYR A 150 -25.96 -17.24 23.42
C TYR A 150 -25.61 -18.31 22.39
N ARG A 151 -26.23 -18.21 21.22
CA ARG A 151 -25.91 -19.06 20.07
C ARG A 151 -25.15 -18.27 19.01
N GLY A 152 -24.33 -18.95 18.22
CA GLY A 152 -23.57 -18.30 17.14
C GLY A 152 -24.45 -17.63 16.09
N GLN A 153 -25.67 -18.12 15.89
CA GLN A 153 -26.64 -17.51 14.97
C GLN A 153 -27.09 -16.10 15.40
N GLN A 154 -27.09 -15.81 16.71
CA GLN A 154 -27.51 -14.51 17.25
C GLN A 154 -26.41 -13.45 17.14
N LEU A 155 -25.15 -13.87 17.00
CA LEU A 155 -23.96 -13.02 17.01
C LEU A 155 -23.18 -13.10 15.68
N MET A 156 -23.89 -13.32 14.57
CA MET A 156 -23.28 -13.45 13.24
C MET A 156 -22.60 -12.17 12.73
N ASP A 157 -22.90 -11.03 13.33
CA ASP A 157 -22.35 -9.70 13.05
C ASP A 157 -21.33 -9.24 14.11
N ALA A 158 -20.97 -10.11 15.06
CA ALA A 158 -19.98 -9.79 16.08
C ALA A 158 -18.57 -9.77 15.48
N GLY A 159 -17.83 -8.67 15.65
CA GLY A 159 -16.41 -8.53 15.27
C GLY A 159 -15.48 -8.70 16.46
N GLN A 160 -15.91 -8.19 17.60
CA GLN A 160 -15.22 -8.31 18.88
C GLN A 160 -16.20 -8.80 19.92
N MET A 161 -15.80 -9.77 20.72
CA MET A 161 -16.62 -10.30 21.81
C MET A 161 -15.80 -10.36 23.09
N GLN A 162 -16.30 -9.71 24.13
CA GLN A 162 -15.82 -9.94 25.49
C GLN A 162 -16.77 -10.91 26.17
N PHE A 163 -16.22 -12.00 26.69
CA PHE A 163 -16.99 -13.01 27.40
C PHE A 163 -17.10 -12.68 28.89
N VAL A 164 -18.09 -13.29 29.55
CA VAL A 164 -18.24 -13.17 31.01
C VAL A 164 -17.06 -13.79 31.76
N ALA A 165 -16.74 -13.26 32.94
CA ALA A 165 -15.68 -13.80 33.79
C ALA A 165 -15.95 -15.27 34.18
N GLY A 166 -14.95 -16.13 34.07
CA GLY A 166 -15.09 -17.59 34.25
C GLY A 166 -15.21 -18.37 32.92
N THR A 167 -15.30 -17.66 31.80
CA THR A 167 -15.15 -18.25 30.46
C THR A 167 -13.70 -18.69 30.23
N HIS A 168 -13.51 -19.88 29.67
CA HIS A 168 -12.18 -20.40 29.35
C HIS A 168 -12.22 -21.29 28.09
N LEU A 169 -11.04 -21.66 27.61
CA LEU A 169 -10.88 -22.63 26.53
C LEU A 169 -10.97 -24.05 27.06
N ASP A 170 -11.89 -24.85 26.54
CA ASP A 170 -11.94 -26.27 26.88
C ASP A 170 -11.00 -27.07 25.97
N LEU A 171 -9.75 -27.20 26.43
CA LEU A 171 -8.70 -27.88 25.68
C LEU A 171 -9.01 -29.37 25.44
N LYS A 172 -9.87 -30.00 26.24
CA LYS A 172 -10.22 -31.43 26.08
C LYS A 172 -10.93 -31.71 24.76
N PHE A 173 -11.66 -30.73 24.26
CA PHE A 173 -12.39 -30.79 23.00
C PHE A 173 -11.67 -30.06 21.87
N SER A 174 -10.39 -29.72 22.06
CA SER A 174 -9.59 -29.16 20.99
C SER A 174 -9.28 -30.21 19.91
N MET A 175 -9.21 -29.74 18.67
CA MET A 175 -8.96 -30.58 17.50
C MET A 175 -8.14 -29.77 16.48
N GLY A 176 -7.43 -30.46 15.59
CA GLY A 176 -6.82 -29.79 14.45
C GLY A 176 -7.04 -30.52 13.14
N PHE A 177 -7.09 -29.73 12.06
CA PHE A 177 -7.15 -30.24 10.70
C PHE A 177 -5.85 -29.87 9.98
N LYS A 178 -5.22 -30.81 9.27
CA LYS A 178 -3.94 -30.55 8.59
C LYS A 178 -4.12 -30.49 7.07
N ASN A 179 -3.80 -29.35 6.47
CA ASN A 179 -3.71 -29.14 5.02
C ASN A 179 -2.67 -28.07 4.70
N LEU A 180 -1.45 -28.50 4.33
CA LEU A 180 -0.22 -27.70 4.30
C LEU A 180 0.17 -27.15 5.69
N ASP A 181 -0.71 -26.33 6.26
CA ASP A 181 -0.69 -25.86 7.64
C ASP A 181 -1.65 -26.67 8.53
N THR A 182 -1.42 -26.66 9.83
CA THR A 182 -2.32 -27.25 10.84
C THR A 182 -3.27 -26.17 11.36
N TYR A 183 -4.56 -26.35 11.11
CA TYR A 183 -5.66 -25.49 11.56
C TYR A 183 -6.17 -25.99 12.89
N CYS A 184 -5.88 -25.26 13.96
CA CYS A 184 -6.20 -25.64 15.33
C CYS A 184 -7.46 -24.92 15.80
N VAL A 185 -8.35 -25.65 16.46
CA VAL A 185 -9.58 -25.12 17.05
C VAL A 185 -9.74 -25.61 18.49
N ALA A 186 -10.23 -24.75 19.37
CA ALA A 186 -10.62 -25.10 20.73
C ALA A 186 -11.93 -24.39 21.08
N PRO A 187 -12.92 -25.09 21.66
CA PRO A 187 -14.18 -24.46 22.02
C PRO A 187 -14.02 -23.53 23.23
N ILE A 188 -14.79 -22.45 23.23
CA ILE A 188 -14.88 -21.49 24.32
C ILE A 188 -16.12 -21.85 25.15
N THR A 189 -15.92 -22.13 26.43
CA THR A 189 -16.96 -22.64 27.33
C THR A 189 -17.05 -21.81 28.61
N PHE A 190 -18.15 -21.96 29.33
CA PHE A 190 -18.40 -21.29 30.60
C PHE A 190 -18.70 -22.31 31.70
N GLY A 191 -18.25 -22.03 32.92
CA GLY A 191 -18.39 -22.95 34.06
C GLY A 191 -17.30 -24.02 34.07
N ASN A 192 -17.40 -25.01 34.96
CA ASN A 192 -16.36 -26.04 35.08
C ASN A 192 -16.29 -26.97 33.86
N SER A 193 -15.15 -27.61 33.61
CA SER A 193 -14.93 -28.55 32.48
C SER A 193 -15.76 -29.85 32.54
N SER A 194 -16.80 -29.90 33.38
CA SER A 194 -17.78 -30.98 33.54
C SER A 194 -19.19 -30.56 33.10
N THR A 195 -19.44 -29.27 32.92
CA THR A 195 -20.69 -28.77 32.35
C THR A 195 -20.63 -28.90 30.83
N THR A 196 -21.36 -29.88 30.29
CA THR A 196 -21.52 -30.05 28.84
C THR A 196 -22.51 -29.01 28.34
N LEU A 197 -22.12 -28.28 27.31
CA LEU A 197 -22.97 -27.30 26.64
C LEU A 197 -23.87 -28.01 25.63
N GLU A 198 -25.08 -27.50 25.43
CA GLU A 198 -26.00 -28.03 24.42
C GLU A 198 -25.50 -27.78 22.99
N SER A 199 -24.80 -26.66 22.76
CA SER A 199 -24.13 -26.35 21.48
C SER A 199 -22.84 -25.58 21.75
N TYR A 200 -21.79 -25.93 21.01
CA TYR A 200 -20.49 -25.29 21.03
C TYR A 200 -20.34 -24.39 19.81
N ASP A 201 -20.85 -23.17 19.88
CA ASP A 201 -20.82 -22.25 18.74
C ASP A 201 -19.60 -21.31 18.75
N PHE A 202 -18.91 -21.12 19.86
CA PHE A 202 -17.76 -20.21 19.96
C PHE A 202 -16.45 -20.99 19.98
N TRP A 203 -15.54 -20.66 19.06
CA TRP A 203 -14.29 -21.39 18.88
C TRP A 203 -13.10 -20.43 18.81
N ALA A 204 -12.10 -20.70 19.64
CA ALA A 204 -10.77 -20.12 19.51
C ALA A 204 -10.01 -20.83 18.38
N VAL A 205 -9.34 -20.06 17.53
CA VAL A 205 -8.64 -20.59 16.35
C VAL A 205 -7.21 -20.10 16.24
N GLY A 206 -6.38 -20.88 15.54
CA GLY A 206 -5.14 -20.39 14.96
C GLY A 206 -4.36 -21.46 14.20
N LEU A 207 -3.20 -21.08 13.66
CA LEU A 207 -2.41 -21.91 12.76
C LEU A 207 -1.17 -22.46 13.47
N ASN A 208 -0.83 -23.71 13.19
CA ASN A 208 0.44 -24.36 13.54
C ASN A 208 0.80 -24.34 15.05
N CYS A 209 -0.20 -24.34 15.92
CA CYS A 209 -0.05 -24.28 17.39
C CYS A 209 -0.60 -25.52 18.11
N CYS A 210 -0.84 -26.61 17.39
CA CYS A 210 -1.30 -27.89 17.90
C CYS A 210 -0.70 -29.02 17.05
N SER A 211 -0.64 -30.24 17.62
CA SER A 211 -0.20 -31.45 16.92
C SER A 211 -1.18 -31.93 15.84
N GLY A 212 -2.43 -31.46 15.93
CA GLY A 212 -3.53 -31.79 15.02
C GLY A 212 -4.29 -33.08 15.35
N HIS A 213 -3.76 -33.96 16.20
CA HIS A 213 -4.41 -35.23 16.55
C HIS A 213 -4.64 -35.37 18.05
N ALA A 214 -3.84 -34.69 18.87
CA ALA A 214 -4.02 -34.63 20.31
C ALA A 214 -4.82 -33.37 20.71
N PRO A 215 -5.45 -33.37 21.90
CA PRO A 215 -6.12 -32.19 22.46
C PRO A 215 -5.08 -31.22 23.04
N ASP A 216 -4.24 -30.62 22.17
CA ASP A 216 -3.06 -29.83 22.54
C ASP A 216 -3.06 -28.43 21.90
N PHE A 217 -4.09 -27.63 22.20
CA PHE A 217 -4.21 -26.25 21.68
C PHE A 217 -3.38 -25.24 22.47
N HIS A 218 -2.48 -24.54 21.78
CA HIS A 218 -1.57 -23.53 22.37
C HIS A 218 -1.58 -22.18 21.62
N CYS A 219 -2.68 -21.85 20.93
CA CYS A 219 -2.78 -20.61 20.15
C CYS A 219 -3.23 -19.41 20.98
N GLY A 220 -2.77 -18.21 20.57
CA GLY A 220 -3.14 -16.96 21.23
C GLY A 220 -2.69 -16.92 22.68
N GLU A 221 -3.49 -16.27 23.52
CA GLU A 221 -3.21 -16.16 24.96
C GLU A 221 -3.84 -17.30 25.77
N TYR A 222 -3.73 -18.55 25.28
CA TYR A 222 -4.40 -19.72 25.89
C TYR A 222 -4.10 -19.93 27.38
N ASN A 223 -2.91 -19.54 27.84
CA ASN A 223 -2.46 -19.67 29.23
C ASN A 223 -2.62 -18.38 30.05
N ASN A 224 -3.19 -17.31 29.47
CA ASN A 224 -3.45 -16.07 30.21
C ASN A 224 -4.83 -16.15 30.86
N PRO A 225 -4.95 -16.15 32.20
CA PRO A 225 -6.24 -16.16 32.88
C PRO A 225 -7.03 -14.85 32.71
N GLN A 226 -6.39 -13.79 32.22
CA GLN A 226 -7.05 -12.51 31.90
C GLN A 226 -7.56 -12.45 30.46
N ALA A 227 -7.19 -13.43 29.62
CA ALA A 227 -7.74 -13.53 28.28
C ALA A 227 -9.18 -14.05 28.37
N ILE A 228 -10.15 -13.15 28.17
CA ILE A 228 -11.58 -13.45 28.15
C ILE A 228 -12.25 -12.83 26.91
N SER A 229 -11.48 -12.44 25.91
CA SER A 229 -11.97 -11.74 24.73
C SER A 229 -11.58 -12.49 23.46
N GLY A 230 -12.38 -12.29 22.41
CA GLY A 230 -12.17 -12.88 21.10
C GLY A 230 -12.27 -11.83 19.99
N LEU A 231 -11.29 -11.85 19.09
CA LEU A 231 -11.32 -11.07 17.84
C LEU A 231 -11.73 -11.99 16.69
N ARG A 232 -12.74 -11.62 15.90
CA ARG A 232 -13.24 -12.48 14.82
C ARG A 232 -12.22 -12.72 13.72
N LEU A 233 -12.19 -13.97 13.25
CA LEU A 233 -11.48 -14.34 12.03
C LEU A 233 -12.17 -13.72 10.80
N MET A 234 -11.56 -12.65 10.26
CA MET A 234 -12.02 -12.00 9.02
C MET A 234 -11.55 -12.72 7.75
N ARG A 235 -10.52 -13.57 7.87
CA ARG A 235 -9.95 -14.32 6.75
C ARG A 235 -10.86 -15.44 6.25
N ASP A 236 -11.60 -15.17 5.17
CA ASP A 236 -12.50 -16.12 4.52
C ASP A 236 -11.78 -17.34 3.94
N ASP A 237 -10.54 -17.17 3.50
CA ASP A 237 -9.70 -18.24 2.94
C ASP A 237 -9.41 -19.34 3.97
N LEU A 238 -9.26 -18.98 5.24
CA LEU A 238 -9.00 -19.93 6.33
C LEU A 238 -10.29 -20.50 6.95
N ARG A 239 -11.41 -19.79 6.84
CA ARG A 239 -12.68 -20.13 7.52
C ARG A 239 -13.18 -21.53 7.16
N SER A 240 -13.06 -21.91 5.89
CA SER A 240 -13.50 -23.24 5.43
C SER A 240 -12.72 -24.38 6.09
N TYR A 241 -11.42 -24.21 6.32
CA TYR A 241 -10.56 -25.20 6.95
C TYR A 241 -10.80 -25.32 8.46
N TYR A 242 -11.01 -24.19 9.16
CA TYR A 242 -11.41 -24.25 10.57
C TYR A 242 -12.77 -24.94 10.76
N ARG A 243 -13.69 -24.78 9.80
CA ARG A 243 -14.97 -25.51 9.82
C ARG A 243 -14.78 -27.01 9.66
N LEU A 244 -13.79 -27.46 8.88
CA LEU A 244 -13.45 -28.89 8.79
C LEU A 244 -12.90 -29.40 10.12
N ALA A 245 -12.05 -28.62 10.80
CA ALA A 245 -11.54 -28.96 12.12
C ALA A 245 -12.66 -29.08 13.17
N VAL A 246 -13.63 -28.15 13.17
CA VAL A 246 -14.82 -28.24 14.04
C VAL A 246 -15.63 -29.49 13.74
N LYS A 247 -15.89 -29.81 12.47
CA LYS A 247 -16.61 -31.05 12.10
C LYS A 247 -15.90 -32.31 12.58
N GLN A 248 -14.56 -32.32 12.58
CA GLN A 248 -13.78 -33.42 13.15
C GLN A 248 -13.94 -33.50 14.67
N ALA A 249 -13.95 -32.36 15.37
CA ALA A 249 -14.19 -32.30 16.80
C ALA A 249 -15.61 -32.80 17.16
N GLU A 250 -16.63 -32.38 16.41
CA GLU A 250 -18.02 -32.84 16.57
C GLU A 250 -18.11 -34.36 16.48
N ALA A 251 -17.48 -34.97 15.47
CA ALA A 251 -17.48 -36.41 15.27
C ALA A 251 -16.66 -37.16 16.34
N ALA A 252 -15.53 -36.62 16.77
CA ALA A 252 -14.62 -37.28 17.71
C ALA A 252 -15.13 -37.25 19.16
N TYR A 253 -15.75 -36.14 19.56
CA TYR A 253 -16.17 -35.90 20.95
C TYR A 253 -17.69 -35.96 21.14
N ASN A 254 -18.44 -36.26 20.09
CA ASN A 254 -19.91 -36.32 20.10
C ASN A 254 -20.54 -35.02 20.65
N ILE A 255 -20.00 -33.89 20.18
CA ILE A 255 -20.50 -32.54 20.45
C ILE A 255 -21.12 -31.95 19.18
N HIS A 256 -21.95 -30.91 19.34
CA HIS A 256 -22.62 -30.24 18.22
C HIS A 256 -22.32 -28.73 18.22
N ALA A 257 -22.07 -28.18 17.03
CA ALA A 257 -21.78 -26.79 16.74
C ALA A 257 -22.65 -26.34 15.56
N GLN A 258 -23.81 -25.73 15.85
CA GLN A 258 -24.78 -25.39 14.82
C GLN A 258 -24.28 -24.26 13.92
N HIS A 259 -23.69 -23.21 14.50
CA HIS A 259 -23.14 -22.08 13.75
C HIS A 259 -21.82 -21.61 14.37
N PRO A 260 -20.68 -22.24 14.01
CA PRO A 260 -19.40 -21.94 14.63
C PRO A 260 -18.90 -20.54 14.24
N ILE A 261 -18.66 -19.70 15.23
CA ILE A 261 -17.95 -18.43 15.14
C ILE A 261 -16.48 -18.65 15.54
N PHE A 262 -15.58 -18.20 14.68
CA PHE A 262 -14.13 -18.35 14.87
C PHE A 262 -13.50 -17.06 15.38
N LEU A 263 -12.74 -17.17 16.46
CA LEU A 263 -12.15 -16.06 17.19
C LEU A 263 -10.66 -16.31 17.47
N TYR A 264 -9.85 -15.28 17.38
CA TYR A 264 -8.53 -15.24 17.98
C TYR A 264 -8.67 -14.92 19.47
N TRP A 265 -8.16 -15.81 20.32
CA TRP A 265 -8.27 -15.69 21.77
C TRP A 265 -7.21 -14.76 22.34
N MET A 266 -7.63 -13.70 23.02
CA MET A 266 -6.76 -12.65 23.56
C MET A 266 -7.39 -11.89 24.71
N GLN A 267 -6.59 -11.14 25.47
CA GLN A 267 -7.10 -10.27 26.52
C GLN A 267 -7.79 -9.02 25.96
N ASP A 268 -7.15 -8.34 25.01
CA ASP A 268 -7.61 -7.05 24.51
C ASP A 268 -7.65 -7.00 22.97
N PRO A 269 -8.84 -7.18 22.36
CA PRO A 269 -9.00 -7.09 20.91
C PRO A 269 -8.92 -5.64 20.40
N GLN A 270 -9.17 -4.64 21.24
CA GLN A 270 -9.15 -3.24 20.81
C GLN A 270 -7.74 -2.80 20.49
N ASN A 271 -6.76 -3.19 21.33
CA ASN A 271 -5.35 -2.88 21.08
C ASN A 271 -4.85 -3.49 19.77
N GLU A 272 -5.26 -4.72 19.44
CA GLU A 272 -4.88 -5.36 18.18
C GLU A 272 -5.50 -4.64 16.97
N VAL A 273 -6.76 -4.22 17.07
CA VAL A 273 -7.44 -3.44 16.02
C VAL A 273 -6.76 -2.08 15.82
N VAL A 274 -6.43 -1.38 16.91
CA VAL A 274 -5.68 -0.11 16.85
C VAL A 274 -4.28 -0.33 16.28
N ALA A 275 -3.61 -1.44 16.59
CA ALA A 275 -2.30 -1.75 16.04
C ALA A 275 -2.31 -1.89 14.51
N TYR A 276 -3.37 -2.45 13.91
CA TYR A 276 -3.53 -2.46 12.44
C TYR A 276 -3.61 -1.05 11.85
N GLN A 277 -4.37 -0.15 12.50
CA GLN A 277 -4.47 1.24 12.09
C GLN A 277 -3.12 1.94 12.19
N ASP A 278 -2.44 1.82 13.32
CA ASP A 278 -1.13 2.43 13.56
C ASP A 278 -0.08 1.91 12.59
N ALA A 279 -0.07 0.60 12.29
CA ALA A 279 0.80 0.02 11.29
C ALA A 279 0.54 0.59 9.89
N ALA A 280 -0.73 0.78 9.51
CA ALA A 280 -1.11 1.39 8.23
C ALA A 280 -0.61 2.83 8.12
N PHE A 281 -0.83 3.65 9.16
CA PHE A 281 -0.37 5.04 9.21
C PHE A 281 1.15 5.16 9.24
N LYS A 282 1.83 4.32 10.04
CA LYS A 282 3.28 4.29 10.12
C LYS A 282 3.91 3.93 8.79
N PHE A 283 3.39 2.89 8.11
CA PHE A 283 3.87 2.52 6.78
C PHE A 283 3.64 3.65 5.77
N TRP A 284 2.47 4.30 5.82
CA TRP A 284 2.17 5.43 4.96
C TRP A 284 3.12 6.62 5.17
N LEU A 285 3.36 7.00 6.43
CA LEU A 285 4.23 8.11 6.78
C LEU A 285 5.68 7.82 6.39
N VAL A 286 6.20 6.64 6.73
CA VAL A 286 7.59 6.24 6.41
C VAL A 286 7.80 6.19 4.91
N ALA A 287 6.88 5.57 4.14
CA ALA A 287 7.03 5.48 2.70
C ALA A 287 6.97 6.87 2.02
N THR A 288 6.13 7.78 2.51
CA THR A 288 6.03 9.16 2.01
C THR A 288 7.32 9.95 2.29
N LEU A 289 7.88 9.84 3.51
CA LEU A 289 9.15 10.49 3.85
C LEU A 289 10.34 9.91 3.08
N VAL A 290 10.39 8.60 2.90
CA VAL A 290 11.42 7.92 2.10
C VAL A 290 11.35 8.39 0.66
N HIS A 291 10.15 8.45 0.05
CA HIS A 291 9.99 8.95 -1.31
C HIS A 291 10.42 10.41 -1.44
N LEU A 292 10.08 11.27 -0.48
CA LEU A 292 10.54 12.67 -0.45
C LEU A 292 12.07 12.77 -0.43
N GLY A 293 12.73 11.97 0.40
CA GLY A 293 14.20 11.92 0.47
C GLY A 293 14.84 11.38 -0.81
N VAL A 294 14.30 10.29 -1.36
CA VAL A 294 14.79 9.71 -2.62
C VAL A 294 14.61 10.69 -3.78
N GLN A 295 13.46 11.36 -3.87
CA GLN A 295 13.21 12.35 -4.92
C GLN A 295 14.17 13.55 -4.81
N LEU A 296 14.49 14.00 -3.59
CA LEU A 296 15.48 15.06 -3.37
C LEU A 296 16.86 14.63 -3.91
N VAL A 297 17.31 13.41 -3.58
CA VAL A 297 18.59 12.85 -4.05
C VAL A 297 18.59 12.73 -5.59
N LEU A 298 17.51 12.24 -6.19
CA LEU A 298 17.39 12.13 -7.64
C LEU A 298 17.49 13.48 -8.35
N VAL A 299 16.85 14.53 -7.80
CA VAL A 299 16.93 15.90 -8.33
C VAL A 299 18.36 16.44 -8.23
N ILE A 300 19.04 16.24 -7.09
CA ILE A 300 20.45 16.66 -6.92
C ILE A 300 21.36 15.95 -7.94
N LEU A 301 21.20 14.64 -8.11
CA LEU A 301 21.95 13.86 -9.09
C LEU A 301 21.67 14.33 -10.52
N ALA A 302 20.42 14.66 -10.85
CA ALA A 302 20.05 15.20 -12.15
C ALA A 302 20.72 16.56 -12.41
N ILE A 303 20.79 17.45 -11.42
CA ILE A 303 21.52 18.74 -11.52
C ILE A 303 23.00 18.49 -11.84
N VAL A 304 23.66 17.58 -11.10
CA VAL A 304 25.09 17.27 -11.30
C VAL A 304 25.33 16.62 -12.67
N LEU A 305 24.46 15.71 -13.11
CA LEU A 305 24.60 15.04 -14.41
C LEU A 305 24.35 16.00 -15.58
N PHE A 306 23.29 16.81 -15.51
CA PHE A 306 22.95 17.74 -16.59
C PHE A 306 23.94 18.91 -16.69
N SER A 307 24.52 19.35 -15.58
CA SER A 307 25.62 20.32 -15.60
C SER A 307 26.88 19.77 -16.27
N LYS A 308 27.18 18.47 -16.15
CA LYS A 308 28.30 17.81 -16.84
C LYS A 308 28.02 17.52 -18.31
N LEU A 309 26.80 17.14 -18.68
CA LEU A 309 26.39 16.88 -20.06
C LEU A 309 26.20 18.17 -20.89
N ALA A 310 26.17 19.33 -20.24
CA ALA A 310 26.12 20.64 -20.89
C ALA A 310 27.51 21.20 -21.26
N PHE A 311 28.60 20.46 -21.02
CA PHE A 311 29.98 20.82 -21.41
C PHE A 311 30.36 20.35 -22.83
#